data_AF-A0AAU5HS11-F1
#
_entry.id   AF-A0AAU5HS11-F1
#
_cell.length_a   1.000
_cell.length_b   1.000
_cell.length_c   1.000
_cell.angle_alpha   90.00
_cell.angle_beta   90.00
_cell.angle_gamma   90.00
#
_symmetry.space_group_name_H-M   'P 1'
#
loop_
_entity.id
_entity.type
_entity.pdbx_description
1 polymer ?
#
loop_
_entity_poly.entity_id
_entity_poly.type
_entity_poly.pdbx_seq_one_letter_code
_entity_poly.pdbx_strand_id
1 'polypeptide(L)'
;MITQTCDLVLPDRLTAHLAPVVELSTNDAKANRSGRRPHLVPLPALGDCFFADLTYVATIDKSIVVDSARIAGVKDIGDIRKFGQRVGRRFSRFAFPDEVVPWLRPLQSLAESRALKDSSPIGWAFQQVASLRLLCEADWDNAPYPLTLCIVLEPGVLPSFPANLDVPRPSVKISAWLYAADGSSLARKHGEIAELLQRETDVSLTTADRYWLWSALSEAWAGLCVAPPNSTPQVLNAVEGGTIESEVMSTEDFSFEKFRNSEEIDLDHLSSPLPI
;
A
#
# COMPACT_ATOMS: atom_id res chain seq x y z
N MET A 1 15.03 17.05 13.20
CA MET A 1 14.25 18.20 12.71
C MET A 1 13.40 17.75 11.55
N ILE A 2 12.11 18.12 11.53
CA ILE A 2 11.15 17.72 10.48
C ILE A 2 10.58 18.92 9.70
N THR A 3 10.95 20.15 10.07
CA THR A 3 10.63 21.36 9.30
C THR A 3 11.15 21.28 7.87
N GLN A 4 10.38 21.76 6.91
CA GLN A 4 10.85 21.93 5.55
C GLN A 4 11.98 22.96 5.49
N THR A 5 12.98 22.71 4.65
CA THR A 5 14.15 23.59 4.52
C THR A 5 13.78 24.96 3.98
N CYS A 6 12.77 25.06 3.11
CA CYS A 6 12.25 26.34 2.64
C CYS A 6 11.71 27.18 3.79
N ASP A 7 10.97 26.59 4.73
CA ASP A 7 10.47 27.30 5.91
C ASP A 7 11.61 27.70 6.86
N LEU A 8 12.66 26.90 6.95
CA LEU A 8 13.80 27.18 7.82
C LEU A 8 14.65 28.37 7.36
N VAL A 9 14.80 28.59 6.05
CA VAL A 9 15.61 29.71 5.53
C VAL A 9 14.86 31.03 5.49
N LEU A 10 13.53 31.01 5.58
CA LEU A 10 12.71 32.22 5.55
C LEU A 10 12.82 33.00 6.88
N PRO A 11 13.09 34.32 6.84
CA PRO A 11 13.33 35.14 8.03
C PRO A 11 12.05 35.47 8.82
N ASP A 12 10.88 35.44 8.16
CA ASP A 12 9.56 35.68 8.76
C ASP A 12 8.94 34.44 9.41
N ARG A 13 9.50 33.26 9.14
CA ARG A 13 9.17 32.03 9.86
C ARG A 13 10.12 31.90 11.04
N LEU A 14 9.66 32.16 12.26
CA LEU A 14 10.54 32.17 13.44
C LEU A 14 10.64 30.83 14.17
N THR A 15 9.86 29.83 13.73
CA THR A 15 9.76 28.54 14.43
C THR A 15 10.26 27.38 13.58
N ALA A 16 10.57 26.27 14.26
CA ALA A 16 10.91 24.99 13.67
C ALA A 16 10.16 23.86 14.38
N HIS A 17 9.84 22.80 13.65
CA HIS A 17 9.25 21.57 14.14
C HIS A 17 10.32 20.50 14.36
N LEU A 18 10.38 19.97 15.58
CA LEU A 18 11.28 18.90 15.98
C LEU A 18 10.49 17.67 16.42
N ALA A 19 11.04 16.51 16.07
CA ALA A 19 10.69 15.23 16.67
C ALA A 19 11.94 14.68 17.37
N PRO A 20 11.82 14.07 18.55
CA PRO A 20 12.94 13.46 19.24
C PRO A 20 13.49 12.29 18.45
N VAL A 21 14.79 12.06 18.57
CA VAL A 21 15.44 10.85 18.09
C VAL A 21 15.41 9.82 19.21
N VAL A 22 14.93 8.62 18.90
CA VAL A 22 14.88 7.49 19.82
C VAL A 22 15.71 6.33 19.29
N GLU A 23 16.32 5.59 20.19
CA GLU A 23 16.99 4.33 19.89
C GLU A 23 16.08 3.17 20.31
N LEU A 24 15.81 2.25 19.38
CA LEU A 24 15.00 1.07 19.62
C LEU A 24 15.88 -0.17 19.87
N SER A 25 15.31 -1.17 20.52
CA SER A 25 15.93 -2.51 20.56
C SER A 25 16.15 -3.04 19.14
N THR A 26 17.14 -3.90 18.93
CA THR A 26 17.43 -4.47 17.60
C THR A 26 16.21 -5.16 16.98
N ASN A 27 15.40 -5.84 17.81
CA ASN A 27 14.18 -6.52 17.36
C ASN A 27 13.10 -5.53 16.93
N ASP A 28 12.86 -4.49 17.73
CA ASP A 28 11.87 -3.45 17.40
C ASP A 28 12.31 -2.62 16.20
N ALA A 29 13.60 -2.29 16.12
CA ALA A 29 14.17 -1.59 14.97
C ALA A 29 13.93 -2.39 13.69
N LYS A 30 14.30 -3.68 13.66
CA LYS A 30 14.08 -4.55 12.51
C LYS A 30 12.61 -4.60 12.08
N ALA A 31 11.68 -4.66 13.02
CA ALA A 31 10.24 -4.68 12.75
C ALA A 31 9.69 -3.35 12.20
N ASN A 32 10.36 -2.22 12.44
CA ASN A 32 9.88 -0.89 12.09
C ASN A 32 10.68 -0.20 10.98
N ARG A 33 11.82 -0.75 10.53
CA ARG A 33 12.63 -0.17 9.43
C ARG A 33 11.87 -0.03 8.12
N SER A 34 10.92 -0.92 7.87
CA SER A 34 10.02 -0.84 6.72
C SER A 34 9.05 0.34 6.85
N GLY A 35 8.76 0.79 8.07
CA GLY A 35 7.77 1.84 8.38
C GLY A 35 6.50 1.28 9.01
N ARG A 36 6.52 0.04 9.54
CA ARG A 36 5.33 -0.61 10.14
C ARG A 36 4.54 0.29 11.09
N ARG A 37 5.23 1.03 11.96
CA ARG A 37 4.63 2.06 12.82
C ARG A 37 4.83 3.44 12.20
N PRO A 38 3.76 4.12 11.73
CA PRO A 38 3.90 5.41 11.03
C PRO A 38 4.52 6.53 11.87
N HIS A 39 4.45 6.44 13.21
CA HIS A 39 5.09 7.44 14.07
C HIS A 39 6.61 7.24 14.21
N LEU A 40 7.18 6.11 13.79
CA LEU A 40 8.62 5.84 13.87
C LEU A 40 9.24 5.92 12.48
N VAL A 41 9.99 6.98 12.21
CA VAL A 41 10.65 7.19 10.92
C VAL A 41 12.15 6.89 11.01
N PRO A 42 12.67 5.89 10.28
CA PRO A 42 14.09 5.52 10.33
C PRO A 42 15.07 6.64 9.99
N LEU A 43 16.19 6.68 10.71
CA LEU A 43 17.32 7.62 10.51
C LEU A 43 18.61 6.84 10.16
N PRO A 44 18.73 6.30 8.93
CA PRO A 44 19.79 5.35 8.56
C PRO A 44 21.21 5.93 8.61
N ALA A 45 21.37 7.26 8.64
CA ALA A 45 22.68 7.90 8.80
C ALA A 45 23.22 7.83 10.24
N LEU A 46 22.34 7.71 11.24
CA LEU A 46 22.72 7.56 12.65
C LEU A 46 22.95 6.10 13.05
N GLY A 47 22.35 5.19 12.29
CA GLY A 47 22.47 3.76 12.50
C GLY A 47 21.13 3.04 12.39
N ASP A 48 21.22 1.75 12.57
CA ASP A 48 20.18 0.77 12.24
C ASP A 48 19.05 0.69 13.29
N CYS A 49 19.25 1.35 14.43
CA CYS A 49 18.34 1.39 15.58
C CYS A 49 17.75 2.78 15.87
N PHE A 50 18.09 3.79 15.06
CA PHE A 50 17.68 5.18 15.32
C PHE A 50 16.47 5.60 14.49
N PHE A 51 15.51 6.25 15.14
CA PHE A 51 14.25 6.69 14.56
C PHE A 51 13.89 8.09 15.04
N ALA A 52 13.21 8.87 14.20
CA ALA A 52 12.46 10.05 14.65
C ALA A 52 11.07 9.60 15.14
N ASP A 53 10.71 9.96 16.37
CA ASP A 53 9.40 9.63 16.95
C ASP A 53 8.42 10.79 16.80
N LEU A 54 7.55 10.66 15.80
CA LEU A 54 6.49 11.62 15.46
C LEU A 54 5.29 11.56 16.41
N THR A 55 5.33 10.74 17.47
CA THR A 55 4.37 10.85 18.59
C THR A 55 4.53 12.19 19.30
N TYR A 56 5.76 12.70 19.35
CA TYR A 56 6.10 13.95 20.01
C TYR A 56 6.65 14.93 18.98
N VAL A 57 5.82 15.87 18.53
CA VAL A 57 6.27 16.98 17.69
C VAL A 57 6.20 18.26 18.51
N ALA A 58 7.35 18.92 18.64
CA ALA A 58 7.46 20.20 19.34
C ALA A 58 7.73 21.33 18.33
N THR A 59 7.04 22.44 18.53
CA THR A 59 7.35 23.71 17.88
C THR A 59 8.29 24.49 18.79
N ILE A 60 9.44 24.88 18.26
CA ILE A 60 10.47 25.64 18.99
C ILE A 60 10.83 26.90 18.21
N ASP A 61 11.41 27.87 18.91
CA ASP A 61 12.02 29.04 18.26
C ASP A 61 13.29 28.62 17.50
N LYS A 62 13.49 29.16 16.29
CA LYS A 62 14.67 28.87 15.46
C LYS A 62 15.97 29.21 16.18
N SER A 63 16.00 30.25 17.00
CA SER A 63 17.18 30.66 17.77
C SER A 63 17.75 29.52 18.63
N ILE A 64 16.91 28.59 19.09
CA ILE A 64 17.31 27.45 19.92
C ILE A 64 18.15 26.44 19.10
N VAL A 65 17.97 26.37 17.78
CA VAL A 65 18.67 25.41 16.91
C VAL A 65 19.81 26.03 16.11
N VAL A 66 19.97 27.36 16.10
CA VAL A 66 21.03 28.04 15.33
C VAL A 66 22.43 27.54 15.70
N ASP A 67 22.69 27.37 17.00
CA ASP A 67 24.01 26.97 17.52
C ASP A 67 24.16 25.45 17.68
N SER A 68 23.14 24.67 17.30
CA SER A 68 23.17 23.22 17.44
C SER A 68 24.00 22.58 16.33
N ALA A 69 24.89 21.66 16.71
CA ALA A 69 25.63 20.85 15.73
C ALA A 69 24.66 20.01 14.90
N ARG A 70 24.74 20.13 13.57
CA ARG A 70 23.92 19.35 12.65
C ARG A 70 24.51 17.96 12.45
N ILE A 71 23.74 16.94 12.83
CA ILE A 71 24.02 15.55 12.48
C ILE A 71 22.96 15.10 11.48
N ALA A 72 23.38 14.60 10.32
CA ALA A 72 22.45 14.12 9.31
C ALA A 72 21.80 12.81 9.77
N GLY A 73 20.47 12.74 9.67
CA GLY A 73 19.70 11.53 9.93
C GLY A 73 19.48 10.65 8.70
N VAL A 74 19.71 11.21 7.50
CA VAL A 74 19.53 10.59 6.18
C VAL A 74 20.76 10.90 5.32
N LYS A 75 21.12 10.01 4.39
CA LYS A 75 22.42 10.10 3.68
C LYS A 75 22.30 10.75 2.31
N ASP A 76 21.32 10.33 1.52
CA ASP A 76 21.17 10.72 0.12
C ASP A 76 19.75 11.21 -0.22
N ILE A 77 19.55 11.62 -1.47
CA ILE A 77 18.25 12.11 -1.96
C ILE A 77 17.16 11.02 -1.86
N GLY A 78 17.52 9.76 -2.06
CA GLY A 78 16.59 8.64 -1.90
C GLY A 78 16.10 8.51 -0.47
N ASP A 79 17.01 8.58 0.51
CA ASP A 79 16.67 8.60 1.93
C ASP A 79 15.82 9.83 2.30
N ILE A 80 16.15 11.01 1.76
CA ILE A 80 15.39 12.25 2.00
C ILE A 80 13.95 12.10 1.50
N ARG A 81 13.76 11.56 0.30
CA ARG A 81 12.43 11.30 -0.27
C ARG A 81 11.63 10.33 0.60
N LYS A 82 12.23 9.19 0.96
CA LYS A 82 11.62 8.18 1.86
C LYS A 82 11.27 8.77 3.22
N PHE A 83 12.15 9.61 3.78
CA PHE A 83 11.90 10.28 5.05
C PHE A 83 10.70 11.22 4.95
N GLY A 84 10.65 12.08 3.93
CA GLY A 84 9.54 13.00 3.71
C GLY A 84 8.20 12.28 3.54
N GLN A 85 8.15 11.21 2.75
CA GLN A 85 6.95 10.39 2.56
C GLN A 85 6.48 9.74 3.85
N ARG A 86 7.38 9.19 4.67
CA ARG A 86 7.04 8.58 5.96
C ARG A 86 6.53 9.60 6.97
N VAL A 87 7.10 10.80 6.98
CA VAL A 87 6.57 11.92 7.76
C VAL A 87 5.17 12.29 7.27
N GLY A 88 4.97 12.42 5.95
CA GLY A 88 3.64 12.69 5.36
C GLY A 88 2.61 11.64 5.75
N ARG A 89 2.94 10.35 5.60
CA ARG A 89 2.09 9.21 5.97
C ARG A 89 1.61 9.27 7.42
N ARG A 90 2.38 9.80 8.36
CA ARG A 90 1.90 9.96 9.75
C ARG A 90 0.67 10.86 9.85
N PHE A 91 0.58 11.87 8.99
CA PHE A 91 -0.42 12.94 9.05
C PHE A 91 -1.49 12.86 7.95
N SER A 92 -1.29 12.06 6.90
CA SER A 92 -2.21 11.94 5.76
C SER A 92 -3.07 10.68 5.76
N ARG A 93 -2.91 9.79 6.75
CA ARG A 93 -3.67 8.52 6.80
C ARG A 93 -5.17 8.78 6.94
N PHE A 94 -5.93 8.17 6.03
CA PHE A 94 -7.37 8.11 6.15
C PHE A 94 -7.78 7.23 7.32
N ALA A 95 -8.71 7.75 8.13
CA ALA A 95 -9.34 6.98 9.18
C ALA A 95 -10.58 6.30 8.61
N PHE A 96 -10.39 5.08 8.08
CA PHE A 96 -11.52 4.26 7.65
C PHE A 96 -12.56 4.11 8.76
N PRO A 97 -13.87 4.08 8.45
CA PRO A 97 -14.91 3.78 9.42
C PRO A 97 -14.60 2.50 10.20
N ASP A 98 -14.87 2.49 11.50
CA ASP A 98 -14.54 1.38 12.40
C ASP A 98 -15.18 0.07 11.95
N GLU A 99 -16.34 0.14 11.32
CA GLU A 99 -17.09 -0.99 10.76
C GLU A 99 -16.45 -1.59 9.50
N VAL A 100 -15.61 -0.83 8.79
CA VAL A 100 -14.90 -1.28 7.57
C VAL A 100 -13.57 -1.92 7.91
N VAL A 101 -12.87 -1.42 8.94
CA VAL A 101 -11.53 -1.92 9.31
C VAL A 101 -11.45 -3.46 9.45
N PRO A 102 -12.41 -4.16 10.09
CA PRO A 102 -12.41 -5.62 10.19
C PRO A 102 -12.40 -6.35 8.84
N TRP A 103 -13.02 -5.77 7.81
CA TRP A 103 -13.04 -6.33 6.45
C TRP A 103 -11.64 -6.35 5.82
N LEU A 104 -10.82 -5.34 6.10
CA LEU A 104 -9.49 -5.21 5.48
C LEU A 104 -8.41 -6.03 6.19
N ARG A 105 -8.65 -6.44 7.45
CA ARG A 105 -7.68 -7.16 8.29
C ARG A 105 -7.10 -8.44 7.67
N PRO A 106 -7.88 -9.30 6.97
CA PRO A 106 -7.32 -10.51 6.37
C PRO A 106 -6.27 -10.21 5.30
N LEU A 107 -6.55 -9.26 4.40
CA LEU A 107 -5.59 -8.84 3.36
C LEU A 107 -4.36 -8.16 3.98
N GLN A 108 -4.56 -7.27 4.95
CA GLN A 108 -3.45 -6.65 5.70
C GLN A 108 -2.55 -7.70 6.36
N SER A 109 -3.15 -8.71 6.99
CA SER A 109 -2.41 -9.80 7.63
C SER A 109 -1.64 -10.66 6.63
N LEU A 110 -2.23 -10.91 5.45
CA LEU A 110 -1.55 -11.60 4.36
C LEU A 110 -0.32 -10.80 3.91
N ALA A 111 -0.48 -9.51 3.63
CA ALA A 111 0.59 -8.61 3.22
C ALA A 111 1.71 -8.54 4.27
N GLU A 112 1.39 -8.27 5.54
CA GLU A 112 2.38 -8.22 6.63
C GLU A 112 3.17 -9.53 6.78
N SER A 113 2.54 -10.68 6.52
CA SER A 113 3.18 -11.98 6.73
C SER A 113 3.98 -12.52 5.53
N ARG A 114 3.79 -11.93 4.34
CA ARG A 114 4.35 -12.45 3.07
C ARG A 114 5.09 -11.42 2.23
N ALA A 115 4.77 -10.12 2.30
CA ALA A 115 5.35 -9.11 1.40
C ALA A 115 6.89 -9.03 1.47
N LEU A 116 7.47 -9.25 2.66
CA LEU A 116 8.93 -9.26 2.86
C LEU A 116 9.59 -10.63 2.55
N LYS A 117 8.87 -11.57 1.93
CA LYS A 117 9.35 -12.90 1.58
C LYS A 117 9.38 -13.04 0.06
N ASP A 118 10.34 -12.38 -0.56
CA ASP A 118 10.52 -12.24 -2.01
C ASP A 118 10.60 -13.60 -2.73
N SER A 119 11.12 -14.63 -2.05
CA SER A 119 11.19 -16.00 -2.56
C SER A 119 9.85 -16.73 -2.58
N SER A 120 8.80 -16.15 -1.98
CA SER A 120 7.44 -16.69 -2.03
C SER A 120 6.65 -16.04 -3.17
N PRO A 121 5.80 -16.78 -3.88
CA PRO A 121 5.01 -16.21 -4.98
C PRO A 121 4.16 -15.00 -4.58
N ILE A 122 3.59 -15.04 -3.38
CA ILE A 122 2.80 -13.91 -2.86
C ILE A 122 3.67 -12.72 -2.51
N GLY A 123 4.85 -12.94 -1.91
CA GLY A 123 5.80 -11.85 -1.65
C GLY A 123 6.23 -11.18 -2.95
N TRP A 124 6.60 -11.98 -3.96
CA TRP A 124 6.89 -11.49 -5.30
C TRP A 124 5.74 -10.67 -5.90
N ALA A 125 4.50 -11.15 -5.79
CA ALA A 125 3.34 -10.43 -6.31
C ALA A 125 3.15 -9.07 -5.62
N PHE A 126 3.28 -9.01 -4.28
CA PHE A 126 3.21 -7.73 -3.55
C PHE A 126 4.32 -6.75 -3.93
N GLN A 127 5.50 -7.22 -4.34
CA GLN A 127 6.57 -6.34 -4.83
C GLN A 127 6.25 -5.69 -6.18
N GLN A 128 5.32 -6.26 -6.94
CA GLN A 128 4.84 -5.65 -8.19
C GLN A 128 3.71 -4.63 -7.94
N VAL A 129 3.20 -4.54 -6.71
CA VAL A 129 2.12 -3.63 -6.33
C VAL A 129 2.73 -2.33 -5.83
N ALA A 130 2.42 -1.24 -6.53
CA ALA A 130 2.83 0.10 -6.16
C ALA A 130 1.96 0.66 -5.02
N SER A 131 0.64 0.42 -5.06
CA SER A 131 -0.30 0.81 -3.99
C SER A 131 -1.55 -0.07 -3.95
N LEU A 132 -2.08 -0.27 -2.75
CA LEU A 132 -3.37 -0.89 -2.49
C LEU A 132 -4.31 0.19 -1.95
N ARG A 133 -5.40 0.46 -2.68
CA ARG A 133 -6.34 1.53 -2.33
C ARG A 133 -7.76 1.01 -2.29
N LEU A 134 -8.59 1.68 -1.51
CA LEU A 134 -10.00 1.37 -1.36
C LEU A 134 -10.81 2.55 -1.87
N LEU A 135 -11.48 2.34 -2.98
CA LEU A 135 -12.43 3.29 -3.55
C LEU A 135 -13.79 3.08 -2.88
N CYS A 136 -14.44 4.16 -2.46
CA CYS A 136 -15.87 4.16 -2.17
C CYS A 136 -16.56 4.92 -3.31
N GLU A 137 -17.48 4.27 -4.03
CA GLU A 137 -18.15 4.93 -5.18
C GLU A 137 -19.11 6.04 -4.76
N ALA A 138 -19.61 5.97 -3.52
CA ALA A 138 -20.44 6.99 -2.90
C ALA A 138 -19.58 7.92 -2.02
N ASP A 139 -19.91 8.03 -0.74
CA ASP A 139 -19.12 8.71 0.27
C ASP A 139 -18.87 7.80 1.47
N TRP A 140 -18.08 8.27 2.44
CA TRP A 140 -17.82 7.54 3.68
C TRP A 140 -18.81 7.90 4.79
N ASP A 141 -19.83 8.70 4.51
CA ASP A 141 -20.73 9.24 5.54
C ASP A 141 -21.80 8.22 5.96
N ASN A 142 -22.24 7.35 5.06
CA ASN A 142 -23.33 6.40 5.34
C ASN A 142 -23.06 5.00 4.78
N ALA A 143 -23.10 4.00 5.67
CA ALA A 143 -23.13 2.58 5.29
C ALA A 143 -24.53 2.17 4.74
N PRO A 144 -24.62 1.13 3.89
CA PRO A 144 -23.53 0.29 3.39
C PRO A 144 -22.67 0.98 2.33
N TYR A 145 -21.38 0.69 2.32
CA TYR A 145 -20.40 1.29 1.42
C TYR A 145 -20.21 0.44 0.15
N PRO A 146 -20.38 1.00 -1.06
CA PRO A 146 -19.95 0.37 -2.31
C PRO A 146 -18.43 0.47 -2.42
N LEU A 147 -17.73 -0.63 -2.12
CA LEU A 147 -16.27 -0.65 -2.01
C LEU A 147 -15.61 -1.43 -3.13
N THR A 148 -14.58 -0.83 -3.71
CA THR A 148 -13.72 -1.46 -4.73
C THR A 148 -12.26 -1.41 -4.27
N LEU A 149 -11.63 -2.58 -4.19
CA LEU A 149 -10.20 -2.72 -3.96
C LEU A 149 -9.45 -2.42 -5.26
N CYS A 150 -8.78 -1.27 -5.31
CA CYS A 150 -7.89 -0.90 -6.41
C CYS A 150 -6.47 -1.43 -6.13
N ILE A 151 -5.99 -2.32 -6.98
CA ILE A 151 -4.60 -2.78 -6.98
C ILE A 151 -3.85 -2.07 -8.10
N VAL A 152 -2.99 -1.14 -7.70
CA VAL A 152 -2.17 -0.33 -8.60
C VAL A 152 -0.81 -1.00 -8.73
N LEU A 153 -0.51 -1.51 -9.91
CA LEU A 153 0.72 -2.22 -10.23
C LEU A 153 1.79 -1.27 -10.78
N GLU A 154 3.06 -1.58 -10.51
CA GLU A 154 4.21 -0.86 -11.05
C GLU A 154 4.19 -0.82 -12.59
N PRO A 155 4.81 0.19 -13.23
CA PRO A 155 4.87 0.30 -14.69
C PRO A 155 5.41 -0.98 -15.35
N GLY A 156 4.73 -1.43 -16.41
CA GLY A 156 5.14 -2.60 -17.19
C GLY A 156 4.78 -3.97 -16.59
N VAL A 157 4.20 -4.02 -15.38
CA VAL A 157 3.73 -5.27 -14.76
C VAL A 157 2.42 -5.73 -15.38
N LEU A 158 1.42 -4.84 -15.43
CA LEU A 158 0.14 -5.13 -16.05
C LEU A 158 0.28 -4.96 -17.57
N PRO A 159 -0.04 -5.97 -18.38
CA PRO A 159 0.00 -5.81 -19.82
C PRO A 159 -1.05 -4.80 -20.29
N SER A 160 -0.64 -3.83 -21.10
CA SER A 160 -1.54 -2.84 -21.70
C SER A 160 -2.05 -3.28 -23.06
N PHE A 161 -3.27 -2.83 -23.39
CA PHE A 161 -3.92 -3.06 -24.68
C PHE A 161 -4.36 -1.72 -25.27
N PRO A 162 -4.47 -1.60 -26.61
CA PRO A 162 -4.98 -0.38 -27.23
C PRO A 162 -6.37 -0.03 -26.70
N ALA A 163 -6.57 1.21 -26.26
CA ALA A 163 -7.82 1.66 -25.61
C ALA A 163 -9.09 1.50 -26.47
N ASN A 164 -8.94 1.32 -27.78
CA ASN A 164 -10.04 1.12 -28.72
C ASN A 164 -10.40 -0.36 -28.96
N LEU A 165 -9.76 -1.29 -28.26
CA LEU A 165 -9.98 -2.72 -28.39
C LEU A 165 -10.31 -3.33 -27.03
N ASP A 166 -11.24 -4.29 -27.05
CA ASP A 166 -11.49 -5.12 -25.88
C ASP A 166 -10.23 -5.91 -25.50
N VAL A 167 -10.04 -6.10 -24.19
CA VAL A 167 -8.96 -6.97 -23.71
C VAL A 167 -9.18 -8.39 -24.26
N PRO A 168 -8.19 -8.98 -24.96
CA PRO A 168 -8.33 -10.32 -25.48
C PRO A 168 -8.61 -11.32 -24.36
N ARG A 169 -9.46 -12.31 -24.64
CA ARG A 169 -9.75 -13.39 -23.70
C ARG A 169 -8.48 -14.17 -23.36
N PRO A 170 -8.39 -14.76 -22.14
CA PRO A 170 -7.28 -15.64 -21.83
C PRO A 170 -7.34 -16.89 -22.71
N SER A 171 -6.22 -17.57 -22.87
CA SER A 171 -6.16 -18.86 -23.55
C SER A 171 -7.11 -19.87 -22.89
N VAL A 172 -7.61 -20.83 -23.68
CA VAL A 172 -8.51 -21.89 -23.17
C VAL A 172 -7.89 -22.62 -21.97
N LYS A 173 -6.57 -22.84 -22.01
CA LYS A 173 -5.82 -23.46 -20.91
C LYS A 173 -5.91 -22.66 -19.62
N ILE A 174 -5.69 -21.34 -19.70
CA ILE A 174 -5.70 -20.47 -18.53
C ILE A 174 -7.13 -20.23 -18.05
N SER A 175 -8.08 -20.01 -18.96
CA SER A 175 -9.50 -19.90 -18.62
C SER A 175 -10.01 -21.12 -17.85
N ALA A 176 -9.75 -22.34 -18.36
CA ALA A 176 -10.15 -23.58 -17.69
C ALA A 176 -9.38 -23.85 -16.39
N TRP A 177 -8.20 -23.25 -16.22
CA TRP A 177 -7.42 -23.39 -14.99
C TRP A 177 -7.86 -22.38 -13.91
N LEU A 178 -8.18 -21.14 -14.28
CA LEU A 178 -8.61 -20.05 -13.39
C LEU A 178 -10.00 -20.30 -12.80
N TYR A 179 -10.96 -20.62 -13.67
CA TYR A 179 -12.38 -20.58 -13.34
C TYR A 179 -12.96 -21.97 -13.13
N ALA A 180 -14.01 -22.04 -12.30
CA ALA A 180 -14.79 -23.26 -12.14
C ALA A 180 -15.53 -23.61 -13.44
N ALA A 181 -16.17 -24.79 -13.48
CA ALA A 181 -16.88 -25.26 -14.67
C ALA A 181 -18.05 -24.35 -15.09
N ASP A 182 -18.55 -23.52 -14.16
CA ASP A 182 -19.55 -22.48 -14.43
C ASP A 182 -18.98 -21.26 -15.18
N GLY A 183 -17.65 -21.12 -15.23
CA GLY A 183 -16.94 -20.03 -15.87
C GLY A 183 -17.01 -18.69 -15.12
N SER A 184 -17.64 -18.65 -13.94
CA SER A 184 -17.94 -17.41 -13.22
C SER A 184 -17.18 -17.25 -11.91
N SER A 185 -16.79 -18.34 -11.26
CA SER A 185 -16.10 -18.29 -9.97
C SER A 185 -14.64 -18.73 -10.09
N LEU A 186 -13.74 -18.10 -9.34
CA LEU A 186 -12.35 -18.53 -9.26
C LEU A 186 -12.24 -19.91 -8.61
N ALA A 187 -11.68 -20.86 -9.35
CA ALA A 187 -11.34 -22.19 -8.84
C ALA A 187 -10.00 -22.23 -8.09
N ARG A 188 -9.20 -21.16 -8.20
CA ARG A 188 -7.83 -21.07 -7.69
C ARG A 188 -7.70 -20.08 -6.57
N LYS A 189 -6.85 -20.41 -5.59
CA LYS A 189 -6.50 -19.49 -4.51
C LYS A 189 -5.44 -18.50 -4.98
N HIS A 190 -5.39 -17.34 -4.34
CA HIS A 190 -4.40 -16.28 -4.61
C HIS A 190 -2.95 -16.80 -4.67
N GLY A 191 -2.58 -17.79 -3.83
CA GLY A 191 -1.25 -18.40 -3.82
C GLY A 191 -0.90 -19.15 -5.12
N GLU A 192 -1.84 -19.92 -5.66
CA GLU A 192 -1.66 -20.66 -6.92
C GLU A 192 -1.56 -19.70 -8.11
N ILE A 193 -2.38 -18.64 -8.10
CA ILE A 193 -2.39 -17.61 -9.16
C ILE A 193 -1.06 -16.87 -9.18
N ALA A 194 -0.58 -16.41 -8.02
CA ALA A 194 0.71 -15.74 -7.89
C ALA A 194 1.89 -16.65 -8.29
N GLU A 195 1.81 -17.94 -7.98
CA GLU A 195 2.83 -18.92 -8.39
C GLU A 195 2.89 -19.07 -9.91
N LEU A 196 1.74 -19.12 -10.59
CA LEU A 196 1.71 -19.20 -12.05
C LEU A 196 2.23 -17.91 -12.70
N LEU A 197 1.90 -16.75 -12.15
CA LEU A 197 2.42 -15.45 -12.60
C LEU A 197 3.96 -15.39 -12.46
N GLN A 198 4.51 -15.88 -11.35
CA GLN A 198 5.95 -15.83 -11.07
C GLN A 198 6.78 -16.77 -11.95
N ARG A 199 6.22 -17.91 -12.40
CA ARG A 199 6.93 -18.97 -13.16
C ARG A 199 7.18 -18.60 -14.63
N GLU A 200 7.58 -17.36 -14.85
CA GLU A 200 7.67 -16.63 -16.11
C GLU A 200 8.38 -17.38 -17.27
N THR A 201 9.28 -18.31 -16.94
CA THR A 201 10.09 -19.09 -17.87
C THR A 201 9.54 -20.49 -18.21
N ASP A 202 8.64 -21.06 -17.40
CA ASP A 202 8.24 -22.47 -17.52
C ASP A 202 6.91 -22.67 -18.27
N VAL A 203 6.11 -21.60 -18.41
CA VAL A 203 4.81 -21.64 -19.08
C VAL A 203 4.75 -20.52 -20.10
N SER A 204 4.45 -20.84 -21.36
CA SER A 204 4.22 -19.86 -22.42
C SER A 204 2.90 -19.11 -22.18
N LEU A 205 2.87 -18.22 -21.18
CA LEU A 205 1.75 -17.33 -20.93
C LEU A 205 1.73 -16.23 -21.99
N THR A 206 0.60 -16.07 -22.65
CA THR A 206 0.38 -14.92 -23.54
C THR A 206 0.21 -13.63 -22.73
N THR A 207 0.31 -12.48 -23.41
CA THR A 207 0.01 -11.17 -22.82
C THR A 207 -1.40 -11.12 -22.21
N ALA A 208 -2.38 -11.73 -22.88
CA ALA A 208 -3.76 -11.83 -22.38
C ALA A 208 -3.84 -12.69 -21.13
N ASP A 209 -3.17 -13.86 -21.13
CA ASP A 209 -3.15 -14.74 -19.95
C ASP A 209 -2.65 -14.01 -18.69
N ARG A 210 -1.59 -13.20 -18.84
CA ARG A 210 -1.01 -12.42 -17.73
C ARG A 210 -1.97 -11.36 -17.21
N TYR A 211 -2.63 -10.64 -18.09
CA TYR A 211 -3.64 -9.65 -17.70
C TYR A 211 -4.74 -10.32 -16.86
N TRP A 212 -5.31 -11.42 -17.35
CA TRP A 212 -6.39 -12.12 -16.66
C TRP A 212 -5.92 -12.79 -15.36
N LEU A 213 -4.68 -13.25 -15.28
CA LEU A 213 -4.10 -13.74 -14.03
C LEU A 213 -3.96 -12.64 -12.98
N TRP A 214 -3.56 -11.42 -13.36
CA TRP A 214 -3.54 -10.27 -12.46
C TRP A 214 -4.94 -9.86 -12.02
N SER A 215 -5.91 -9.84 -12.94
CA SER A 215 -7.32 -9.58 -12.62
C SER A 215 -7.93 -10.66 -11.70
N ALA A 216 -7.55 -11.92 -11.86
CA ALA A 216 -7.99 -12.98 -10.96
C ALA A 216 -7.30 -12.90 -9.60
N LEU A 217 -6.03 -12.46 -9.56
CA LEU A 217 -5.34 -12.23 -8.31
C LEU A 217 -5.96 -11.07 -7.52
N SER A 218 -6.39 -10.00 -8.21
CA SER A 218 -7.11 -8.89 -7.57
C SER A 218 -8.44 -9.33 -6.97
N GLU A 219 -9.21 -10.11 -7.73
CA GLU A 219 -10.49 -10.66 -7.26
C GLU A 219 -10.26 -11.60 -6.07
N ALA A 220 -9.23 -12.46 -6.13
CA ALA A 220 -8.89 -13.34 -5.02
C ALA A 220 -8.46 -12.57 -3.75
N TRP A 221 -7.80 -11.41 -3.88
CA TRP A 221 -7.45 -10.56 -2.75
C TRP A 221 -8.67 -9.80 -2.19
N ALA A 222 -9.55 -9.28 -3.05
CA ALA A 222 -10.79 -8.66 -2.61
C ALA A 222 -11.70 -9.67 -1.90
N GLY A 223 -11.74 -10.92 -2.38
CA GLY A 223 -12.45 -12.04 -1.73
C GLY A 223 -11.86 -12.47 -0.37
N LEU A 224 -10.64 -12.06 -0.02
CA LEU A 224 -10.12 -12.21 1.35
C LEU A 224 -10.71 -11.16 2.29
N CYS A 225 -11.12 -10.01 1.76
CA CYS A 225 -11.64 -8.91 2.57
C CYS A 225 -13.07 -9.23 2.99
N VAL A 226 -13.20 -10.01 4.06
CA VAL A 226 -14.48 -10.43 4.63
C VAL A 226 -14.53 -10.08 6.10
N ALA A 227 -15.70 -9.65 6.57
CA ALA A 227 -15.93 -9.46 8.00
C ALA A 227 -15.80 -10.80 8.76
N PRO A 228 -15.20 -10.80 9.96
CA PRO A 228 -15.29 -11.95 10.86
C PRO A 228 -16.76 -12.32 11.14
N PRO A 229 -17.13 -13.61 11.17
CA PRO A 229 -18.54 -14.03 11.32
C PRO A 229 -19.16 -13.66 12.67
N ASN A 230 -18.34 -13.43 13.68
CA ASN A 230 -18.78 -13.03 15.03
C ASN A 230 -18.73 -11.50 15.23
N SER A 231 -18.61 -10.73 14.16
CA SER A 231 -18.61 -9.26 14.22
C SER A 231 -19.99 -8.71 14.58
N THR A 232 -20.04 -7.42 14.93
CA THR A 232 -21.30 -6.74 15.19
C THR A 232 -22.14 -6.60 13.91
N PRO A 233 -23.47 -6.43 14.01
CA PRO A 233 -24.32 -6.17 12.84
C PRO A 233 -23.89 -4.95 12.02
N GLN A 234 -23.29 -3.93 12.66
CA GLN A 234 -22.76 -2.75 11.99
C GLN A 234 -21.63 -3.14 11.04
N VAL A 235 -20.67 -3.96 11.49
CA VAL A 235 -19.58 -4.47 10.66
C VAL A 235 -20.11 -5.38 9.56
N LEU A 236 -21.00 -6.32 9.88
CA LEU A 236 -21.50 -7.30 8.91
C LEU A 236 -22.28 -6.65 7.77
N ASN A 237 -22.95 -5.52 8.02
CA ASN A 237 -23.71 -4.78 7.02
C ASN A 237 -22.98 -3.53 6.50
N ALA A 238 -21.69 -3.37 6.81
CA ALA A 238 -20.92 -2.18 6.44
C ALA A 238 -20.68 -2.10 4.93
N VAL A 239 -20.55 -3.23 4.23
CA VAL A 239 -20.19 -3.29 2.82
C VAL A 239 -21.42 -3.66 1.99
N GLU A 240 -21.70 -2.88 0.95
CA GLU A 240 -22.81 -3.13 0.04
C GLU A 240 -22.65 -4.49 -0.65
N GLY A 241 -23.75 -5.25 -0.75
CA GLY A 241 -23.72 -6.61 -1.30
C GLY A 241 -22.94 -7.64 -0.47
N GLY A 242 -22.30 -7.23 0.64
CA GLY A 242 -21.48 -8.10 1.48
C GLY A 242 -20.17 -8.53 0.83
N THR A 243 -19.72 -7.83 -0.22
CA THR A 243 -18.50 -8.17 -0.98
C THR A 243 -17.78 -6.90 -1.42
N ILE A 244 -16.45 -6.90 -1.33
CA ILE A 244 -15.62 -5.84 -1.90
C ILE A 244 -15.28 -6.24 -3.34
N GLU A 245 -15.54 -5.35 -4.30
CA GLU A 245 -15.15 -5.56 -5.70
C GLU A 245 -13.64 -5.36 -5.88
N SER A 246 -13.11 -5.71 -7.05
CA SER A 246 -11.68 -5.53 -7.33
C SER A 246 -11.45 -4.91 -8.69
N GLU A 247 -10.45 -4.04 -8.77
CA GLU A 247 -9.95 -3.51 -10.02
C GLU A 247 -8.42 -3.54 -10.01
N VAL A 248 -7.82 -3.99 -11.12
CA VAL A 248 -6.36 -3.96 -11.31
C VAL A 248 -6.01 -2.98 -12.42
N MET A 249 -4.98 -2.17 -12.18
CA MET A 249 -4.53 -1.14 -13.11
C MET A 249 -3.03 -0.90 -12.97
N SER A 250 -2.40 -0.36 -14.02
CA SER A 250 -1.05 0.19 -13.89
C SER A 250 -1.09 1.58 -13.26
N THR A 251 0.01 2.01 -12.64
CA THR A 251 0.22 3.42 -12.27
C THR A 251 0.01 4.39 -13.44
N GLU A 252 0.24 3.95 -14.68
CA GLU A 252 0.05 4.77 -15.88
C GLU A 252 -1.43 5.03 -16.21
N ASP A 253 -2.31 4.09 -15.86
CA ASP A 253 -3.74 4.15 -16.10
C ASP A 253 -4.53 4.67 -14.88
N PHE A 254 -3.86 4.84 -13.74
CA PHE A 254 -4.50 5.28 -12.51
C PHE A 254 -4.81 6.79 -12.58
N SER A 255 -6.07 7.11 -12.90
CA SER A 255 -6.48 8.50 -13.06
C SER A 255 -6.37 9.30 -11.77
N PHE A 256 -6.09 10.60 -11.91
CA PHE A 256 -6.06 11.51 -10.76
C PHE A 256 -7.41 11.58 -10.02
N GLU A 257 -8.52 11.41 -10.72
CA GLU A 257 -9.85 11.33 -10.12
C GLU A 257 -9.99 10.11 -9.21
N LYS A 258 -9.60 8.91 -9.69
CA LYS A 258 -9.60 7.71 -8.86
C LYS A 258 -8.64 7.84 -7.68
N PHE A 259 -7.48 8.44 -7.88
CA PHE A 259 -6.55 8.73 -6.78
C PHE A 259 -7.20 9.59 -5.69
N ARG A 260 -7.96 10.62 -6.06
CA ARG A 260 -8.64 11.52 -5.12
C ARG A 260 -9.82 10.90 -4.38
N ASN A 261 -10.50 9.94 -5.00
CA ASN A 261 -11.71 9.32 -4.45
C ASN A 261 -11.42 7.97 -3.76
N SER A 262 -10.18 7.49 -3.82
CA SER A 262 -9.76 6.26 -3.14
C SER A 262 -8.78 6.55 -2.02
N GLU A 263 -8.85 5.73 -0.99
CA GLU A 263 -8.04 5.87 0.21
C GLU A 263 -7.03 4.73 0.30
N GLU A 264 -5.79 5.05 0.64
CA GLU A 264 -4.72 4.07 0.70
C GLU A 264 -4.90 3.13 1.90
N ILE A 265 -4.82 1.82 1.65
CA ILE A 265 -4.81 0.82 2.71
C ILE A 265 -3.42 0.82 3.30
N ASP A 266 -3.32 1.05 4.62
CA ASP A 266 -2.07 1.30 5.35
C ASP A 266 -1.03 0.15 5.30
N LEU A 267 -0.40 -0.03 4.15
CA LEU A 267 0.55 -1.09 3.81
C LEU A 267 1.81 -0.54 3.14
N ASP A 268 1.94 0.79 2.97
CA ASP A 268 3.02 1.47 2.21
C ASP A 268 4.42 1.24 2.77
N HIS A 269 4.49 0.74 4.00
CA HIS A 269 5.75 0.28 4.57
C HIS A 269 6.29 -0.98 3.86
N LEU A 270 5.45 -1.66 3.09
CA LEU A 270 5.73 -2.90 2.37
C LEU A 270 5.92 -2.68 0.86
N SER A 271 5.52 -1.53 0.30
CA SER A 271 5.73 -1.17 -1.11
C SER A 271 6.89 -0.19 -1.29
N SER A 272 7.40 -0.11 -2.53
CA SER A 272 8.33 0.96 -2.90
C SER A 272 7.59 2.29 -2.90
N PRO A 273 8.24 3.39 -2.48
CA PRO A 273 7.59 4.69 -2.45
C PRO A 273 7.19 5.13 -3.86
N LEU A 274 5.91 5.46 -4.05
CA LEU A 274 5.42 6.10 -5.27
C LEU A 274 6.13 7.44 -5.49
N PRO A 275 6.70 7.71 -6.67
CA PRO A 275 7.12 9.05 -7.03
C PRO A 275 5.87 9.93 -7.20
N ILE A 276 5.78 11.01 -6.41
CA ILE A 276 4.85 12.13 -6.65
C ILE A 276 5.47 13.04 -7.71
#